data_AF-A0A8T4Z281-F1
#
_entry.id   AF-A0A8T4Z281-F1
#
_cell.length_a   1.000
_cell.length_b   1.000
_cell.length_c   1.000
_cell.angle_alpha   90.00
_cell.angle_beta   90.00
_cell.angle_gamma   90.00
#
_symmetry.space_group_name_H-M   'P 1'
#
loop_
_entity.id
_entity.type
_entity.pdbx_description
1 polymer ?
#
loop_
_entity_poly.entity_id
_entity_poly.type
_entity_poly.pdbx_seq_one_letter_code
_entity_poly.pdbx_strand_id
1 'polypeptide(L)'
;MAYSRRSFFKLALGCGSVLGLGLLSFHNISSNMNQRAPSGSSEPHEATFYRTISGGKVRCELCFRHCVILPGARGFCGNRLNIGGTLHTLVYGRPCAVQVDPIEKEPQFHVLPGSRILCIGTAGCNFKCIFCHNWEISTRTIEETGYVDLPPEKAVESALENRVAAISFTYNEPTVFYEYMYDTAKLARERGLKTIFHTNASMNEEPLRRLLTHIDAVAVDLKAFTADFYRSTSFSELTPVLETLETIHS
;
A
#
# COMPACT_ATOMS: atom_id res chain seq x y z
N MET A 1 -31.39 20.39 -29.19
CA MET A 1 -32.46 20.63 -28.19
C MET A 1 -31.82 20.86 -26.84
N ALA A 2 -31.89 22.09 -26.30
CA ALA A 2 -31.32 22.40 -25.00
C ALA A 2 -32.34 22.05 -23.90
N TYR A 3 -31.97 21.16 -22.97
CA TYR A 3 -32.81 20.85 -21.82
C TYR A 3 -32.80 22.04 -20.84
N SER A 4 -33.99 22.53 -20.49
CA SER A 4 -34.10 23.56 -19.46
C SER A 4 -33.81 22.97 -18.08
N ARG A 5 -33.29 23.78 -17.14
CA ARG A 5 -33.10 23.39 -15.72
C ARG A 5 -34.36 22.77 -15.11
N ARG A 6 -35.54 23.24 -15.52
CA ARG A 6 -36.83 22.72 -15.03
C ARG A 6 -37.14 21.31 -15.54
N SER A 7 -36.66 20.97 -16.74
CA SER A 7 -36.78 19.64 -17.33
C SER A 7 -35.88 18.62 -16.62
N PHE A 8 -34.69 19.05 -16.18
CA PHE A 8 -33.75 18.22 -15.42
C PHE A 8 -34.31 17.83 -14.04
N PHE A 9 -34.87 18.77 -13.28
CA PHE A 9 -35.42 18.47 -11.95
C PHE A 9 -36.62 17.52 -11.99
N LYS A 10 -37.48 17.61 -13.03
CA LYS A 10 -38.58 16.67 -13.20
C LYS A 10 -38.11 15.25 -13.51
N LEU A 11 -37.01 15.10 -14.26
CA LEU A 11 -36.41 13.81 -14.54
C LEU A 11 -35.77 13.19 -13.29
N ALA A 12 -35.04 14.01 -12.50
CA ALA A 12 -34.39 13.58 -11.27
C ALA A 12 -35.39 13.13 -10.19
N LEU A 13 -36.53 13.81 -10.06
CA LEU A 13 -37.60 13.42 -9.13
C LEU A 13 -38.30 12.11 -9.53
N GLY A 14 -38.36 11.79 -10.83
CA GLY A 14 -38.93 10.52 -11.32
C GLY A 14 -38.04 9.30 -11.06
N CYS A 15 -36.72 9.47 -10.99
CA CYS A 15 -35.79 8.36 -10.71
C CYS A 15 -35.61 8.08 -9.21
N GLY A 16 -35.95 9.04 -8.33
CA GLY A 16 -35.77 8.89 -6.88
C GLY A 16 -36.67 7.83 -6.23
N SER A 17 -37.81 7.49 -6.85
CA SER A 17 -38.76 6.50 -6.30
C SER A 17 -38.41 5.05 -6.64
N VAL A 18 -37.50 4.80 -7.58
CA VAL A 18 -37.12 3.43 -7.99
C VAL A 18 -35.87 2.93 -7.26
N LEU A 19 -35.06 3.82 -6.70
CA LEU A 19 -33.81 3.46 -5.99
C LEU A 19 -34.00 3.07 -4.51
N GLY A 20 -35.20 3.25 -3.95
CA GLY A 20 -35.48 3.01 -2.53
C GLY A 20 -35.50 1.54 -2.09
N LEU A 21 -35.59 0.59 -3.02
CA LEU A 21 -35.70 -0.85 -2.70
C LEU A 21 -34.36 -1.61 -2.81
N GLY A 22 -33.32 -1.02 -3.41
CA GLY A 22 -32.00 -1.66 -3.55
C GLY A 22 -31.02 -1.42 -2.40
N LEU A 23 -31.30 -0.45 -1.53
CA LEU A 23 -30.36 0.00 -0.49
C LEU A 23 -30.28 -0.93 0.73
N LEU A 24 -31.23 -1.84 0.91
CA LEU A 24 -31.28 -2.73 2.08
C LEU A 24 -30.35 -3.95 1.98
N SER A 25 -29.81 -4.27 0.79
CA SER A 25 -28.95 -5.45 0.60
C SER A 25 -27.44 -5.16 0.73
N PHE A 26 -27.01 -3.90 0.71
CA PHE A 26 -25.59 -3.54 0.82
C PHE A 26 -25.10 -3.31 2.26
N HIS A 27 -26.00 -3.28 3.24
CA HIS A 27 -25.62 -2.96 4.62
C HIS A 27 -24.97 -4.12 5.40
N ASN A 28 -25.04 -5.35 4.89
CA ASN A 28 -24.63 -6.55 5.63
C ASN A 28 -23.26 -7.14 5.26
N ILE A 29 -22.46 -6.48 4.42
CA ILE A 29 -21.11 -6.98 4.04
C ILE A 29 -19.97 -6.18 4.73
N SER A 30 -20.26 -5.04 5.36
CA SER A 30 -19.23 -4.16 5.93
C SER A 30 -18.95 -4.36 7.43
N SER A 31 -19.71 -5.19 8.13
CA SER A 31 -19.74 -5.16 9.61
C SER A 31 -18.62 -5.95 10.32
N ASN A 32 -17.86 -6.82 9.62
CA ASN A 32 -16.90 -7.71 10.28
C ASN A 32 -15.42 -7.30 10.22
N MET A 33 -15.06 -6.16 9.59
CA MET A 33 -13.66 -5.71 9.50
C MET A 33 -13.32 -4.48 10.36
N ASN A 34 -14.25 -4.01 11.18
CA ASN A 34 -14.08 -2.75 11.92
C ASN A 34 -13.51 -2.92 13.35
N GLN A 35 -13.00 -4.11 13.69
CA GLN A 35 -12.31 -4.31 14.96
C GLN A 35 -10.84 -3.89 14.81
N ARG A 36 -10.57 -2.58 14.99
CA ARG A 36 -9.21 -2.08 15.20
C ARG A 36 -8.68 -2.77 16.46
N ALA A 37 -7.60 -3.53 16.33
CA ALA A 37 -7.02 -4.20 17.49
C ALA A 37 -6.57 -3.13 18.51
N PRO A 38 -6.75 -3.34 19.82
CA PRO A 38 -6.05 -2.55 20.81
C PRO A 38 -4.55 -2.70 20.58
N SER A 39 -3.77 -1.69 20.97
CA SER A 39 -2.31 -1.62 20.87
C SER A 39 -1.62 -2.76 21.65
N GLY A 40 -1.72 -4.00 21.15
CA GLY A 40 -1.05 -5.19 21.65
C GLY A 40 0.24 -5.38 20.88
N SER A 41 1.36 -5.50 21.59
CA SER A 41 2.69 -5.66 21.04
C SER A 41 2.84 -7.00 20.32
N SER A 42 2.54 -7.04 19.02
CA SER A 42 3.27 -7.97 18.14
C SER A 42 4.73 -7.55 18.19
N GLU A 43 5.64 -8.49 18.46
CA GLU A 43 7.07 -8.19 18.47
C GLU A 43 7.48 -7.54 17.13
N PRO A 44 8.33 -6.50 17.15
CA PRO A 44 8.83 -5.90 15.92
C PRO A 44 9.50 -6.96 15.05
N HIS A 45 9.15 -7.03 13.77
CA HIS A 45 9.75 -7.99 12.83
C HIS A 45 11.07 -7.41 12.31
N GLU A 46 12.16 -8.19 12.28
CA GLU A 46 13.44 -7.71 11.76
C GLU A 46 13.34 -7.30 10.28
N ALA A 47 13.99 -6.20 9.90
CA ALA A 47 14.02 -5.73 8.52
C ALA A 47 15.08 -6.49 7.72
N THR A 48 14.84 -6.72 6.43
CA THR A 48 15.75 -7.54 5.61
C THR A 48 16.91 -6.75 5.00
N PHE A 49 16.69 -5.49 4.63
CA PHE A 49 17.66 -4.70 3.83
C PHE A 49 18.24 -3.56 4.64
N TYR A 50 19.27 -3.88 5.42
CA TYR A 50 20.06 -2.89 6.13
C TYR A 50 21.47 -3.42 6.42
N ARG A 51 22.37 -2.50 6.75
CA ARG A 51 23.67 -2.84 7.34
C ARG A 51 23.88 -2.11 8.64
N THR A 52 24.53 -2.78 9.58
CA THR A 52 25.04 -2.16 10.80
C THR A 52 26.21 -1.25 10.46
N ILE A 53 26.29 -0.10 11.14
CA ILE A 53 27.43 0.81 11.07
C ILE A 53 27.88 1.16 12.50
N SER A 54 28.92 1.99 12.66
CA SER A 54 29.51 2.26 13.97
C SER A 54 28.56 2.94 14.96
N GLY A 55 28.71 2.60 16.24
CA GLY A 55 27.94 3.19 17.35
C GLY A 55 26.47 2.73 17.42
N GLY A 56 26.17 1.50 17.03
CA GLY A 56 24.81 0.92 17.07
C GLY A 56 23.85 1.53 16.04
N LYS A 57 24.35 2.36 15.12
CA LYS A 57 23.54 2.93 14.05
C LYS A 57 23.36 1.89 12.94
N VAL A 58 22.31 2.05 12.14
CA VAL A 58 22.05 1.21 10.97
C VAL A 58 21.83 2.08 9.75
N ARG A 59 22.23 1.60 8.58
CA ARG A 59 21.84 2.20 7.29
C ARG A 59 20.79 1.29 6.66
N CYS A 60 19.58 1.82 6.51
CA CYS A 60 18.51 1.17 5.75
C CYS A 60 18.85 1.20 4.26
N GLU A 61 18.71 0.08 3.56
CA GLU A 61 19.06 -0.05 2.13
C GLU A 61 17.85 -0.45 1.28
N LEU A 62 16.65 -0.25 1.82
CA LEU A 62 15.40 -0.64 1.16
C LEU A 62 14.95 0.31 0.05
N CYS A 63 15.15 1.61 0.23
CA CYS A 63 14.70 2.64 -0.71
C CYS A 63 15.76 3.71 -0.91
N PHE A 64 15.56 4.56 -1.91
CA PHE A 64 16.47 5.62 -2.32
C PHE A 64 16.97 6.54 -1.20
N ARG A 65 16.24 6.64 -0.07
CA ARG A 65 16.61 7.53 1.03
C ARG A 65 17.84 7.10 1.81
N HIS A 66 18.21 5.82 1.76
CA HIS A 66 19.36 5.26 2.48
C HIS A 66 19.52 5.75 3.93
N CYS A 67 18.41 5.81 4.69
CA CYS A 67 18.37 6.45 6.00
C CYS A 67 19.44 5.87 6.94
N VAL A 68 20.21 6.74 7.59
CA VAL A 68 21.06 6.38 8.74
C VAL A 68 20.24 6.57 10.01
N ILE A 69 19.97 5.48 10.73
CA ILE A 69 19.03 5.44 11.84
C ILE A 69 19.80 5.15 13.14
N LEU A 70 19.71 6.09 14.09
CA LEU A 70 20.32 5.98 15.42
C LEU A 70 19.60 4.92 16.27
N PRO A 71 20.26 4.30 17.27
CA PRO A 71 19.56 3.46 18.25
C PRO A 71 18.33 4.17 18.84
N GLY A 72 17.18 3.49 18.86
CA GLY A 72 15.91 4.03 19.35
C GLY A 72 15.18 4.97 18.38
N ALA A 73 15.79 5.32 17.24
CA ALA A 73 15.19 6.23 16.26
C ALA A 73 14.46 5.47 15.13
N ARG A 74 13.61 6.21 14.40
CA ARG A 74 12.90 5.72 13.22
C ARG A 74 13.46 6.33 11.92
N GLY A 75 13.37 5.59 10.84
CA GLY A 75 13.63 6.09 9.48
C GLY A 75 12.54 7.03 8.98
N PHE A 76 12.79 7.69 7.85
CA PHE A 76 11.91 8.74 7.29
C PHE A 76 10.45 8.29 7.10
N CYS A 77 10.22 7.04 6.70
CA CYS A 77 8.86 6.54 6.46
C CYS A 77 8.04 6.33 7.75
N GLY A 78 8.68 6.36 8.92
CA GLY A 78 8.03 6.10 10.22
C GLY A 78 7.93 4.62 10.61
N ASN A 79 8.27 3.69 9.71
CA ASN A 79 8.05 2.25 9.95
C ASN A 79 9.32 1.47 10.29
N ARG A 80 10.50 2.07 10.12
CA ARG A 80 11.80 1.41 10.29
C ARG A 80 12.42 1.84 11.62
N LEU A 81 12.40 0.98 12.64
CA LEU A 81 12.88 1.28 14.00
C LEU A 81 14.21 0.56 14.27
N ASN A 82 15.24 1.29 14.68
CA ASN A 82 16.49 0.67 15.12
C ASN A 82 16.39 0.33 16.62
N ILE A 83 16.44 -0.96 16.94
CA ILE A 83 16.47 -1.47 18.31
C ILE A 83 17.87 -2.05 18.57
N GLY A 84 18.70 -1.30 19.29
CA GLY A 84 20.01 -1.79 19.74
C GLY A 84 21.02 -2.14 18.64
N GLY A 85 20.86 -1.63 17.42
CA GLY A 85 21.71 -1.97 16.26
C GLY A 85 21.05 -2.90 15.25
N THR A 86 19.83 -3.38 15.53
CA THR A 86 19.04 -4.23 14.63
C THR A 86 17.86 -3.43 14.10
N LEU A 87 17.71 -3.35 12.78
CA LEU A 87 16.61 -2.63 12.17
C LEU A 87 15.36 -3.51 12.14
N HIS A 88 14.22 -2.98 12.56
CA HIS A 88 12.93 -3.68 12.56
C HIS A 88 11.88 -2.88 11.78
N THR A 89 10.86 -3.57 11.27
CA THR A 89 9.64 -2.97 10.73
C THR A 89 8.52 -2.99 11.78
N LEU A 90 7.77 -1.91 11.85
CA LEU A 90 6.66 -1.74 12.80
C LEU A 90 5.30 -2.16 12.24
N VAL A 91 5.23 -2.42 10.93
CA VAL A 91 3.98 -2.62 10.17
C VAL A 91 3.83 -4.05 9.63
N TYR A 92 4.64 -5.00 10.08
CA TYR A 92 4.53 -6.39 9.65
C TYR A 92 3.24 -7.03 10.16
N GLY A 93 2.38 -7.49 9.25
CA GLY A 93 1.07 -8.05 9.60
C GLY A 93 0.09 -7.02 10.19
N ARG A 94 0.36 -5.72 10.02
CA ARG A 94 -0.39 -4.62 10.67
C ARG A 94 -0.86 -3.58 9.66
N PRO A 95 -1.67 -3.96 8.65
CA PRO A 95 -2.27 -2.97 7.75
C PRO A 95 -3.28 -2.09 8.48
N CYS A 96 -3.37 -0.83 8.06
CA CYS A 96 -4.37 0.12 8.55
C CYS A 96 -5.47 0.39 7.52
N ALA A 97 -5.31 -0.12 6.30
CA ALA A 97 -6.31 -0.09 5.24
C ALA A 97 -6.38 -1.46 4.57
N VAL A 98 -7.56 -2.09 4.63
CA VAL A 98 -7.83 -3.38 4.01
C VAL A 98 -9.23 -3.34 3.40
N GLN A 99 -9.35 -3.62 2.11
CA GLN A 99 -10.63 -3.54 1.41
C GLN A 99 -10.68 -4.56 0.27
N VAL A 100 -11.86 -5.09 -0.02
CA VAL A 100 -12.09 -5.84 -1.25
C VAL A 100 -12.72 -4.92 -2.28
N ASP A 101 -12.01 -4.68 -3.38
CA ASP A 101 -12.41 -3.76 -4.44
C ASP A 101 -12.41 -4.44 -5.81
N PRO A 102 -13.16 -3.92 -6.79
CA PRO A 102 -12.99 -4.32 -8.19
C PRO A 102 -11.64 -3.81 -8.72
N ILE A 103 -11.00 -4.58 -9.60
CA ILE A 103 -9.69 -4.19 -10.20
C ILE A 103 -9.77 -2.82 -10.90
N GLU A 104 -10.95 -2.41 -11.37
CA GLU A 104 -11.19 -1.16 -12.07
C GLU A 104 -11.00 0.10 -11.21
N LYS A 105 -10.92 -0.05 -9.87
CA LYS A 105 -10.54 1.07 -8.99
C LYS A 105 -9.03 1.32 -8.96
N GLU A 106 -8.23 0.31 -9.30
CA GLU A 106 -6.77 0.44 -9.37
C GLU A 106 -6.33 0.87 -10.77
N PRO A 107 -5.15 1.52 -10.92
CA PRO A 107 -4.59 1.90 -12.23
C PRO A 107 -4.01 0.70 -13.00
N GLN A 108 -4.69 -0.46 -12.96
CA GLN A 108 -4.30 -1.74 -13.55
C GLN A 108 -5.51 -2.59 -13.98
N PHE A 109 -6.61 -1.94 -14.36
CA PHE A 109 -7.87 -2.57 -14.79
C PHE A 109 -7.75 -3.63 -15.90
N HIS A 110 -6.66 -3.59 -16.68
CA HIS A 110 -6.39 -4.52 -17.78
C HIS A 110 -5.72 -5.84 -17.34
N VAL A 111 -5.25 -5.94 -16.09
CA VAL A 111 -4.52 -7.12 -15.60
C VAL A 111 -5.47 -8.28 -15.31
N LEU A 112 -6.61 -8.02 -14.66
CA LEU A 112 -7.63 -9.02 -14.32
C LEU A 112 -9.06 -8.48 -14.50
N PRO A 113 -9.49 -8.09 -15.72
CA PRO A 113 -10.74 -7.37 -15.94
C PRO A 113 -11.97 -8.07 -15.31
N GLY A 114 -12.83 -7.29 -14.65
CA GLY A 114 -14.05 -7.77 -13.98
C GLY A 114 -13.82 -8.58 -12.70
N SER A 115 -12.58 -8.71 -12.25
CA SER A 115 -12.25 -9.42 -11.01
C SER A 115 -12.32 -8.52 -9.77
N ARG A 116 -12.39 -9.16 -8.61
CA ARG A 116 -12.22 -8.53 -7.30
C ARG A 116 -10.80 -8.79 -6.79
N ILE A 117 -10.28 -7.86 -6.01
CA ILE A 117 -8.94 -7.90 -5.42
C ILE A 117 -9.01 -7.51 -3.94
N LEU A 118 -8.10 -8.06 -3.13
CA LEU A 118 -7.90 -7.64 -1.75
C LEU A 118 -6.82 -6.56 -1.71
N CYS A 119 -7.20 -5.32 -1.50
CA CYS A 119 -6.32 -4.17 -1.40
C CYS A 119 -5.83 -3.99 0.04
N ILE A 120 -4.51 -3.83 0.22
CA ILE A 120 -3.83 -3.72 1.51
C ILE A 120 -2.88 -2.52 1.49
N GLY A 121 -2.96 -1.68 2.53
CA GLY A 121 -2.02 -0.58 2.79
C GLY A 121 -1.72 -0.41 4.29
N THR A 122 -0.59 0.22 4.58
CA THR A 122 -0.12 0.45 5.96
C THR A 122 0.03 1.94 6.27
N ALA A 123 0.37 2.25 7.52
CA ALA A 123 0.83 3.58 7.89
C ALA A 123 2.15 3.91 7.19
N GLY A 124 2.44 5.21 7.06
CA GLY A 124 3.70 5.73 6.57
C GLY A 124 3.87 5.69 5.05
N CYS A 125 4.84 6.45 4.56
CA CYS A 125 5.24 6.49 3.15
C CYS A 125 6.64 7.08 3.07
N ASN A 126 7.42 6.67 2.08
CA ASN A 126 8.75 7.22 1.84
C ASN A 126 8.70 8.47 0.95
N PHE A 127 7.54 8.90 0.43
CA PHE A 127 7.30 10.21 -0.18
C PHE A 127 6.42 11.05 0.76
N LYS A 128 6.37 12.38 0.55
CA LYS A 128 5.45 13.29 1.27
C LYS A 128 4.74 14.23 0.30
N CYS A 129 4.08 13.65 -0.71
CA CYS A 129 3.37 14.42 -1.73
C CYS A 129 2.32 15.37 -1.12
N ILE A 130 2.38 16.65 -1.48
CA ILE A 130 1.40 17.66 -1.02
C ILE A 130 -0.03 17.37 -1.54
N PHE A 131 -0.15 16.58 -2.60
CA PHE A 131 -1.40 16.18 -3.25
C PHE A 131 -1.80 14.73 -2.88
N CYS A 132 -1.23 14.14 -1.84
CA CYS A 132 -1.52 12.75 -1.48
C CYS A 132 -3.01 12.57 -1.13
N HIS A 133 -3.72 11.73 -1.87
CA HIS A 133 -5.12 11.39 -1.54
C HIS A 133 -5.20 10.58 -0.24
N ASN A 134 -4.26 9.66 -0.03
CA ASN A 134 -4.19 8.79 1.14
C ASN A 134 -3.32 9.40 2.26
N TRP A 135 -3.35 10.73 2.41
CA TRP A 135 -2.53 11.45 3.38
C TRP A 135 -2.81 11.01 4.82
N GLU A 136 -4.04 10.59 5.12
CA GLU A 136 -4.48 10.12 6.44
C GLU A 136 -3.72 8.88 6.92
N ILE A 137 -3.14 8.09 6.01
CA ILE A 137 -2.30 6.94 6.36
C ILE A 137 -0.83 7.15 6.00
N SER A 138 -0.53 7.83 4.88
CA SER A 138 0.83 7.96 4.35
C SER A 138 1.70 8.96 5.14
N THR A 139 1.06 9.89 5.85
CA THR A 139 1.73 10.90 6.68
C THR A 139 1.72 10.58 8.17
N ARG A 140 1.05 9.48 8.55
CA ARG A 140 0.85 9.07 9.94
C ARG A 140 1.73 7.89 10.32
N THR A 141 1.95 7.76 11.63
CA THR A 141 2.57 6.60 12.26
C THR A 141 1.55 5.48 12.48
N ILE A 142 2.02 4.25 12.68
CA ILE A 142 1.15 3.10 12.95
C ILE A 142 0.32 3.29 14.23
N GLU A 143 0.87 4.01 15.21
CA GLU A 143 0.18 4.36 16.45
C GLU A 143 -0.99 5.33 16.21
N GLU A 144 -0.86 6.25 15.25
CA GLU A 144 -1.92 7.21 14.90
C GLU A 144 -3.02 6.59 14.04
N THR A 145 -2.67 5.69 13.10
CA THR A 145 -3.65 5.06 12.21
C THR A 145 -4.41 3.92 12.88
N GLY A 146 -3.80 3.25 13.86
CA GLY A 146 -4.21 1.92 14.29
C GLY A 146 -3.95 0.88 13.20
N TYR A 147 -4.34 -0.38 13.46
CA TYR A 147 -4.18 -1.48 12.51
C TYR A 147 -5.15 -2.64 12.77
N VAL A 148 -5.21 -3.55 11.81
CA VAL A 148 -5.84 -4.88 11.92
C VAL A 148 -4.72 -5.92 12.05
N ASP A 149 -4.86 -6.89 12.96
CA ASP A 149 -3.95 -8.04 13.06
C ASP A 149 -4.18 -9.00 11.89
N LEU A 150 -3.40 -8.80 10.83
CA LEU A 150 -3.52 -9.52 9.57
C LEU A 150 -2.12 -9.97 9.11
N PRO A 151 -1.49 -10.97 9.76
CA PRO A 151 -0.26 -11.58 9.28
C PRO A 151 -0.45 -12.20 7.87
N PRO A 152 0.65 -12.48 7.15
CA PRO A 152 0.63 -12.99 5.77
C PRO A 152 -0.35 -14.14 5.53
N GLU A 153 -0.37 -15.14 6.42
CA GLU A 153 -1.24 -16.32 6.32
C GLU A 153 -2.72 -15.91 6.37
N LYS A 154 -3.10 -15.04 7.32
CA LYS A 154 -4.49 -14.54 7.43
C LYS A 154 -4.87 -13.66 6.25
N ALA A 155 -3.94 -12.88 5.69
CA ALA A 155 -4.19 -12.08 4.50
C ALA A 155 -4.53 -12.97 3.29
N VAL A 156 -3.75 -14.05 3.11
CA VAL A 156 -3.98 -15.05 2.04
C VAL A 156 -5.26 -15.83 2.25
N GLU A 157 -5.55 -16.27 3.48
CA GLU A 157 -6.80 -16.94 3.83
C GLU A 157 -8.01 -16.03 3.55
N SER A 158 -7.96 -14.78 3.99
CA SER A 158 -9.01 -13.79 3.74
C SER A 158 -9.23 -13.56 2.24
N ALA A 159 -8.17 -13.52 1.44
CA ALA A 159 -8.28 -13.41 -0.02
C ALA A 159 -9.01 -14.63 -0.63
N LEU A 160 -8.66 -15.84 -0.21
CA LEU A 160 -9.31 -17.07 -0.66
C LEU A 160 -10.79 -17.12 -0.26
N GLU A 161 -11.11 -16.77 0.99
CA GLU A 161 -12.48 -16.71 1.52
C GLU A 161 -13.35 -15.71 0.76
N ASN A 162 -12.78 -14.55 0.43
CA ASN A 162 -13.46 -13.51 -0.34
C ASN A 162 -13.52 -13.81 -1.85
N ARG A 163 -12.90 -14.90 -2.30
CA ARG A 163 -12.82 -15.34 -3.71
C ARG A 163 -12.30 -14.22 -4.62
N VAL A 164 -11.26 -13.52 -4.17
CA VAL A 164 -10.58 -12.50 -4.98
C VAL A 164 -9.58 -13.16 -5.93
N ALA A 165 -9.30 -12.51 -7.06
CA ALA A 165 -8.34 -13.01 -8.04
C ALA A 165 -6.90 -12.63 -7.68
N ALA A 166 -6.70 -11.53 -6.95
CA ALA A 166 -5.38 -11.08 -6.54
C ALA A 166 -5.38 -10.36 -5.18
N ILE A 167 -4.19 -10.29 -4.58
CA ILE A 167 -3.88 -9.37 -3.49
C ILE A 167 -3.14 -8.17 -4.08
N SER A 168 -3.64 -6.96 -3.83
CA SER A 168 -3.07 -5.69 -4.25
C SER A 168 -2.42 -4.97 -3.08
N PHE A 169 -1.13 -4.68 -3.20
CA PHE A 169 -0.42 -3.82 -2.24
C PHE A 169 -0.45 -2.38 -2.74
N THR A 170 -1.16 -1.50 -2.04
CA THR A 170 -1.59 -0.19 -2.58
C THR A 170 -1.80 0.88 -1.48
N TYR A 171 -2.53 1.95 -1.82
CA TYR A 171 -2.90 3.13 -1.02
C TYR A 171 -1.74 4.07 -0.66
N ASN A 172 -0.72 3.57 0.01
CA ASN A 172 0.47 4.35 0.37
C ASN A 172 1.65 3.93 -0.54
N GLU A 173 2.78 3.54 0.02
CA GLU A 173 3.90 3.02 -0.76
C GLU A 173 4.29 1.63 -0.27
N PRO A 174 4.10 0.57 -1.06
CA PRO A 174 4.41 -0.81 -0.68
C PRO A 174 5.83 -1.05 -0.19
N THR A 175 6.80 -0.27 -0.66
CA THR A 175 8.18 -0.31 -0.15
C THR A 175 8.27 -0.15 1.37
N VAL A 176 7.37 0.61 2.01
CA VAL A 176 7.45 0.84 3.46
C VAL A 176 6.95 -0.32 4.32
N PHE A 177 6.36 -1.34 3.71
CA PHE A 177 5.94 -2.60 4.35
C PHE A 177 6.47 -3.84 3.61
N TYR A 178 7.67 -3.72 3.02
CA TYR A 178 8.31 -4.73 2.19
C TYR A 178 8.22 -6.16 2.72
N GLU A 179 8.61 -6.44 3.97
CA GLU A 179 8.67 -7.80 4.49
C GLU A 179 7.28 -8.43 4.55
N TYR A 180 6.28 -7.65 4.96
CA TYR A 180 4.89 -8.10 4.97
C TYR A 180 4.37 -8.38 3.56
N MET A 181 4.65 -7.47 2.61
CA MET A 181 4.30 -7.66 1.21
C MET A 181 4.99 -8.90 0.61
N TYR A 182 6.29 -9.08 0.86
CA TYR A 182 7.10 -10.17 0.30
C TYR A 182 6.59 -11.53 0.76
N ASP A 183 6.40 -11.71 2.07
CA ASP A 183 5.93 -12.97 2.63
C ASP A 183 4.49 -13.27 2.22
N THR A 184 3.62 -12.24 2.19
CA THR A 184 2.25 -12.38 1.69
C THR A 184 2.23 -12.78 0.22
N ALA A 185 3.06 -12.16 -0.63
CA ALA A 185 3.11 -12.46 -2.06
C ALA A 185 3.61 -13.88 -2.34
N LYS A 186 4.65 -14.31 -1.60
CA LYS A 186 5.16 -15.68 -1.68
C LYS A 186 4.08 -16.70 -1.32
N LEU A 187 3.39 -16.52 -0.19
CA LEU A 187 2.33 -17.43 0.26
C LEU A 187 1.10 -17.41 -0.66
N ALA A 188 0.72 -16.24 -1.16
CA ALA A 188 -0.39 -16.09 -2.11
C ALA A 188 -0.15 -16.92 -3.38
N ARG A 189 1.07 -16.85 -3.91
CA ARG A 189 1.47 -17.60 -5.11
C ARG A 189 1.42 -19.12 -4.87
N GLU A 190 1.89 -19.59 -3.73
CA GLU A 190 1.80 -21.02 -3.34
C GLU A 190 0.34 -21.52 -3.30
N ARG A 191 -0.61 -20.62 -3.04
CA ARG A 191 -2.05 -20.89 -3.02
C ARG A 191 -2.77 -20.57 -4.34
N GLY A 192 -2.03 -20.21 -5.40
CA GLY A 192 -2.59 -19.91 -6.72
C GLY A 192 -3.26 -18.53 -6.85
N LEU A 193 -3.06 -17.63 -5.89
CA LEU A 193 -3.48 -16.23 -5.99
C LEU A 193 -2.43 -15.40 -6.75
N LYS A 194 -2.92 -14.44 -7.53
CA LYS A 194 -2.08 -13.43 -8.16
C LYS A 194 -1.70 -12.35 -7.15
N THR A 195 -0.54 -11.72 -7.33
CA THR A 195 -0.20 -10.52 -6.56
C THR A 195 0.24 -9.38 -7.44
N ILE A 196 -0.19 -8.18 -7.05
CA ILE A 196 0.02 -6.94 -7.79
C ILE A 196 0.37 -5.84 -6.81
N PHE A 197 1.09 -4.80 -7.27
CA PHE A 197 1.30 -3.63 -6.41
C PHE A 197 1.32 -2.31 -7.20
N HIS A 198 0.87 -1.26 -6.53
CA HIS A 198 0.86 0.12 -7.03
C HIS A 198 1.87 0.95 -6.24
N THR A 199 2.86 1.53 -6.92
CA THR A 199 4.04 2.13 -6.28
C THR A 199 4.39 3.50 -6.85
N ASN A 200 5.08 4.30 -6.04
CA ASN A 200 5.82 5.48 -6.47
C ASN A 200 7.21 5.15 -7.04
N ALA A 201 7.55 3.86 -7.16
CA ALA A 201 8.76 3.33 -7.78
C ALA A 201 10.07 3.85 -7.16
N SER A 202 10.27 3.64 -5.85
CA SER A 202 11.44 4.18 -5.15
C SER A 202 12.21 3.16 -4.31
N MET A 203 11.96 1.88 -4.57
CA MET A 203 12.68 0.75 -3.97
C MET A 203 14.05 0.61 -4.62
N ASN A 204 15.07 0.25 -3.84
CA ASN A 204 16.38 -0.04 -4.41
C ASN A 204 16.36 -1.34 -5.22
N GLU A 205 17.27 -1.46 -6.19
CA GLU A 205 17.27 -2.54 -7.19
C GLU A 205 17.27 -3.95 -6.56
N GLU A 206 18.14 -4.23 -5.59
CA GLU A 206 18.22 -5.57 -4.99
C GLU A 206 16.90 -6.00 -4.31
N PRO A 207 16.32 -5.23 -3.36
CA PRO A 207 15.01 -5.56 -2.80
C PRO A 207 13.93 -5.72 -3.86
N LEU A 208 13.93 -4.84 -4.88
CA LEU A 208 12.95 -4.85 -5.96
C LEU A 208 13.05 -6.13 -6.80
N ARG A 209 14.24 -6.50 -7.29
CA ARG A 209 14.44 -7.73 -8.06
C ARG A 209 14.02 -8.97 -7.28
N ARG A 210 14.31 -9.01 -5.98
CA ARG A 210 13.84 -10.09 -5.11
C ARG A 210 12.31 -10.13 -5.03
N LEU A 211 11.66 -8.99 -4.86
CA LEU A 211 10.20 -8.89 -4.78
C LEU A 211 9.53 -9.31 -6.10
N LEU A 212 10.05 -8.83 -7.24
CA LEU A 212 9.48 -9.10 -8.57
C LEU A 212 9.38 -10.60 -8.90
N THR A 213 10.16 -11.46 -8.24
CA THR A 213 10.02 -12.93 -8.40
C THR A 213 8.66 -13.49 -7.95
N HIS A 214 7.90 -12.72 -7.17
CA HIS A 214 6.59 -13.11 -6.62
C HIS A 214 5.43 -12.23 -7.09
N ILE A 215 5.68 -11.19 -7.88
CA ILE A 215 4.67 -10.23 -8.34
C ILE A 215 4.28 -10.50 -9.79
N ASP A 216 2.99 -10.48 -10.08
CA ASP A 216 2.44 -10.68 -11.44
C ASP A 216 2.28 -9.39 -12.23
N ALA A 217 2.00 -8.25 -11.57
CA ALA A 217 1.90 -6.95 -12.24
C ALA A 217 2.26 -5.78 -11.32
N VAL A 218 2.79 -4.71 -11.92
CA VAL A 218 3.17 -3.48 -11.21
C VAL A 218 2.57 -2.28 -11.92
N ALA A 219 1.90 -1.42 -11.16
CA ALA A 219 1.53 -0.08 -11.61
C ALA A 219 2.47 0.95 -10.98
N VAL A 220 3.05 1.83 -11.79
CA VAL A 220 3.98 2.86 -11.33
C VAL A 220 3.40 4.25 -11.55
N ASP A 221 3.39 5.05 -10.49
CA ASP A 221 3.09 6.48 -10.56
C ASP A 221 4.36 7.28 -10.93
N LEU A 222 4.58 7.52 -12.22
CA LEU A 222 5.53 8.54 -12.65
C LEU A 222 4.89 9.93 -12.46
N LYS A 223 5.16 10.57 -11.32
CA LYS A 223 4.41 11.75 -10.85
C LYS A 223 4.69 13.03 -11.64
N ALA A 224 5.85 13.12 -12.27
CA ALA A 224 6.25 14.20 -13.18
C ALA A 224 7.48 13.80 -14.00
N PHE A 225 7.87 14.65 -14.95
CA PHE A 225 9.08 14.49 -15.76
C PHE A 225 10.24 15.41 -15.36
N THR A 226 10.12 16.13 -14.24
CA THR A 226 11.14 17.10 -13.80
C THR A 226 11.59 16.85 -12.37
N ALA A 227 12.89 16.96 -12.12
CA ALA A 227 13.46 16.81 -10.78
C ALA A 227 12.93 17.85 -9.78
N ASP A 228 12.60 19.06 -10.26
CA ASP A 228 12.03 20.11 -9.42
C ASP A 228 10.70 19.68 -8.79
N PHE A 229 9.79 19.08 -9.56
CA PHE A 229 8.53 18.59 -9.04
C PHE A 229 8.73 17.53 -7.95
N TYR A 230 9.69 16.61 -8.14
CA TYR A 230 9.99 15.61 -7.14
C TYR A 230 10.50 16.25 -5.85
N ARG A 231 11.41 17.23 -5.94
CA ARG A 231 11.94 17.93 -4.77
C ARG A 231 10.90 18.77 -4.02
N SER A 232 10.16 19.61 -4.74
CA SER A 232 9.28 20.62 -4.11
C SER A 232 7.87 20.12 -3.82
N THR A 233 7.35 19.18 -4.61
CA THR A 233 5.96 18.73 -4.54
C THR A 233 5.83 17.35 -3.90
N SER A 234 6.77 16.43 -4.17
CA SER A 234 6.76 15.06 -3.64
C SER A 234 7.75 14.80 -2.50
N PHE A 235 8.67 15.75 -2.25
CA PHE A 235 9.79 15.62 -1.32
C PHE A 235 10.62 14.35 -1.58
N SER A 236 10.92 14.11 -2.85
CA SER A 236 11.56 12.90 -3.36
C SER A 236 12.51 13.23 -4.52
N GLU A 237 12.99 12.21 -5.23
CA GLU A 237 13.95 12.29 -6.33
C GLU A 237 13.40 11.58 -7.57
N LEU A 238 13.60 12.16 -8.76
CA LEU A 238 13.14 11.58 -10.02
C LEU A 238 14.03 10.41 -10.47
N THR A 239 15.34 10.51 -10.31
CA THR A 239 16.30 9.51 -10.81
C THR A 239 16.01 8.10 -10.30
N PRO A 240 15.79 7.86 -8.99
CA PRO A 240 15.47 6.53 -8.49
C PRO A 240 14.17 5.94 -9.07
N VAL A 241 13.23 6.81 -9.45
CA VAL A 241 11.97 6.40 -10.10
C VAL A 241 12.20 5.89 -11.51
N LEU A 242 13.05 6.57 -12.27
CA LEU A 242 13.42 6.14 -13.62
C LEU A 242 14.22 4.83 -13.57
N GLU A 243 15.18 4.69 -12.66
CA GLU A 243 15.95 3.45 -12.47
C GLU A 243 15.06 2.27 -12.05
N THR A 244 14.07 2.52 -11.19
CA THR A 244 13.08 1.50 -10.81
C THR A 244 12.22 1.07 -11.99
N LEU A 245 11.80 2.02 -12.84
CA LEU A 245 11.05 1.71 -14.07
C LEU A 245 11.87 0.85 -15.03
N GLU A 246 13.14 1.16 -15.22
CA GLU A 246 14.06 0.35 -16.03
C GLU A 246 14.21 -1.07 -15.46
N THR A 247 14.33 -1.19 -14.13
CA THR A 247 14.43 -2.49 -13.45
C THR A 247 13.16 -3.34 -13.59
N ILE A 248 11.97 -2.72 -13.55
CA ILE A 248 10.69 -3.43 -13.75
C ILE A 248 10.53 -3.88 -15.20
N HIS A 249 11.04 -3.10 -16.15
CA HIS A 249 10.96 -3.41 -17.58
C HIS A 249 11.96 -4.50 -18.03
N SER A 250 13.11 -4.64 -17.35
CA SER A 250 14.19 -5.57 -17.71
C SER A 250 13.84 -7.04 -17.43
#